data_AF-A0AAQ4EVJ6-F1
#
_entry.id   AF-A0AAQ4EVJ6-F1
#
_cell.length_a   1.000
_cell.length_b   1.000
_cell.length_c   1.000
_cell.angle_alpha   90.00
_cell.angle_beta   90.00
_cell.angle_gamma   90.00
#
_symmetry.space_group_name_H-M   'P 1'
#
loop_
_entity.id
_entity.type
_entity.pdbx_description
1 polymer ?
#
loop_
_entity_poly.entity_id
_entity_poly.type
_entity_poly.pdbx_seq_one_letter_code
_entity_poly.pdbx_strand_id
1 'polypeptide(L)'
;MRSACRKEAANSAIAIKDPVKEALISESSSCGRSPVVDFFTSVWERQPRMDYDINVIKEGYSLLSKDGRTMVANGTSTLVRGPGFNIIVDTLSAWDRDFLGARTGLTKLGVSCDEINYVVCTHGHSDHIGNLNLFQRATHIIGTTVSSGDVYQLCTFENNEPYRIATDVQIIPTPGHTLTDVSVVVKTAKLGTVAITDVKKETEYN
;
A
#
# COMPACT_ATOMS: atom_id res chain seq x y z
N MET A 1 -13.12 -36.67 -16.89
CA MET A 1 -13.12 -37.01 -15.44
C MET A 1 -13.28 -35.72 -14.67
N ARG A 2 -14.31 -35.63 -13.81
CA ARG A 2 -14.55 -34.49 -12.91
C ARG A 2 -13.58 -34.60 -11.73
N SER A 3 -12.83 -33.53 -11.41
CA SER A 3 -12.13 -33.31 -10.12
C SER A 3 -11.26 -32.05 -10.29
N ALA A 4 -11.21 -31.03 -9.45
CA ALA A 4 -11.99 -30.60 -8.30
C ALA A 4 -11.87 -29.06 -8.27
N CYS A 5 -12.94 -28.38 -7.86
CA CYS A 5 -12.91 -26.95 -7.55
C CYS A 5 -11.97 -26.72 -6.37
N ARG A 6 -10.92 -25.91 -6.55
CA ARG A 6 -10.15 -25.34 -5.43
C ARG A 6 -9.88 -23.87 -5.73
N LYS A 7 -10.47 -23.02 -4.91
CA LYS A 7 -10.14 -21.60 -4.79
C LYS A 7 -9.16 -21.48 -3.63
N GLU A 8 -8.04 -20.80 -3.85
CA GLU A 8 -7.22 -20.26 -2.77
C GLU A 8 -7.07 -18.76 -3.02
N ALA A 9 -7.47 -17.97 -2.03
CA ALA A 9 -7.32 -16.53 -2.00
C ALA A 9 -5.93 -16.17 -1.46
N ALA A 10 -5.33 -15.11 -1.99
CA ALA A 10 -4.03 -14.64 -1.57
C ALA A 10 -4.20 -13.37 -0.74
N ASN A 11 -3.89 -13.45 0.55
CA ASN A 11 -3.87 -12.29 1.44
C ASN A 11 -2.87 -11.24 0.93
N SER A 12 -3.37 -10.06 0.56
CA SER A 12 -2.58 -8.90 0.17
C SER A 12 -2.15 -8.00 1.35
N ALA A 13 -2.56 -8.36 2.57
CA ALA A 13 -2.00 -7.85 3.82
C ALA A 13 -1.25 -9.00 4.50
N ILE A 14 0.09 -8.96 4.44
CA ILE A 14 0.91 -9.90 5.20
C ILE A 14 1.22 -9.22 6.54
N ALA A 15 0.76 -9.84 7.63
CA ALA A 15 1.32 -9.55 8.95
C ALA A 15 2.77 -10.06 8.94
N ILE A 16 3.71 -9.15 8.73
CA ILE A 16 5.12 -9.53 8.68
C ILE A 16 5.64 -9.56 10.12
N LYS A 17 6.09 -10.73 10.58
CA LYS A 17 6.95 -10.80 11.78
C LYS A 17 8.28 -10.13 11.43
N ASP A 18 8.47 -8.91 11.92
CA ASP A 18 9.69 -8.10 11.85
C ASP A 18 10.48 -8.16 10.51
N PRO A 19 9.98 -7.52 9.43
CA PRO A 19 10.67 -7.44 8.13
C PRO A 19 12.03 -6.72 8.22
N VAL A 20 12.21 -5.91 9.25
CA VAL A 20 13.42 -5.09 9.45
C VAL A 20 14.64 -5.98 9.75
N LYS A 21 14.48 -7.16 10.36
CA LYS A 21 15.64 -8.01 10.68
C LYS A 21 16.22 -8.75 9.48
N GLU A 22 15.40 -9.15 8.51
CA GLU A 22 15.87 -9.97 7.37
C GLU A 22 16.51 -9.12 6.26
N ALA A 23 16.03 -7.91 6.02
CA ALA A 23 16.65 -6.99 5.06
C ALA A 23 17.99 -6.39 5.55
N LEU A 24 18.30 -6.48 6.85
CA LEU A 24 19.53 -5.92 7.44
C LEU A 24 20.72 -6.89 7.44
N ILE A 25 20.55 -8.15 7.02
CA ILE A 25 21.63 -9.15 7.06
C ILE A 25 22.41 -9.23 5.72
N SER A 26 21.87 -8.71 4.61
CA SER A 26 22.50 -8.88 3.29
C SER A 26 23.33 -7.69 2.75
N GLU A 27 23.43 -6.57 3.47
CA GLU A 27 24.33 -5.48 3.06
C GLU A 27 25.25 -5.04 4.20
N SER A 28 26.32 -5.81 4.43
CA SER A 28 27.50 -5.32 5.13
C SER A 28 28.33 -4.43 4.18
N SER A 29 27.88 -3.19 3.99
CA SER A 29 28.78 -2.11 3.57
C SER A 29 28.71 -0.97 4.59
N SER A 30 29.88 -0.71 5.20
CA SER A 30 30.04 0.14 6.38
C SER A 30 29.99 1.62 6.01
N CYS A 31 28.80 2.19 5.91
CA CYS A 31 28.62 3.61 6.13
C CYS A 31 27.67 3.77 7.33
N GLY A 32 28.22 4.20 8.47
CA GLY A 32 27.49 4.29 9.73
C GLY A 32 26.24 5.14 9.58
N ARG A 33 25.09 4.60 10.01
CA ARG A 33 23.84 5.37 10.10
C ARG A 33 24.02 6.51 11.09
N SER A 34 23.38 7.65 10.79
CA SER A 34 23.42 8.82 11.66
C SER A 34 22.77 8.47 13.01
N PRO A 35 23.38 8.83 14.17
CA PRO A 35 22.80 8.60 15.50
C PRO A 35 21.39 9.19 15.67
N VAL A 36 21.06 10.21 14.88
CA VAL A 36 19.74 10.85 14.86
C VAL A 36 18.70 9.92 14.22
N VAL A 37 19.05 9.26 13.11
CA VAL A 37 18.18 8.30 12.41
C VAL A 37 17.94 7.06 13.28
N ASP A 38 18.98 6.57 13.97
CA ASP A 38 18.87 5.46 14.90
C ASP A 38 18.00 5.82 16.12
N PHE A 39 18.12 7.05 16.63
CA PHE A 39 17.25 7.55 17.69
C PHE A 39 15.78 7.55 17.25
N PHE A 40 15.45 8.17 16.11
CA PHE A 40 14.07 8.21 15.61
C PHE A 40 13.51 6.82 15.27
N THR A 41 14.33 5.92 14.76
CA THR A 41 13.94 4.51 14.53
C THR A 41 13.62 3.81 15.84
N SER A 42 14.48 3.96 16.85
CA SER A 42 14.27 3.39 18.18
C SER A 42 13.04 3.96 18.89
N VAL A 43 12.73 5.24 18.66
CA VAL A 43 11.54 5.92 19.18
C VAL A 43 10.30 5.33 18.53
N TRP A 44 10.29 5.21 17.19
CA TRP A 44 9.18 4.60 16.43
C TRP A 44 8.88 3.18 16.91
N GLU A 45 9.89 2.36 17.16
CA GLU A 45 9.75 0.98 17.65
C GLU A 45 9.09 0.86 19.03
N ARG A 46 9.24 1.87 19.89
CA ARG A 46 8.78 1.83 21.29
C ARG A 46 7.45 2.55 21.54
N GLN A 47 6.82 3.12 20.52
CA GLN A 47 5.56 3.86 20.70
C GLN A 47 4.36 2.94 21.02
N PRO A 48 3.36 3.44 21.76
CA PRO A 48 2.07 2.76 21.91
C PRO A 48 1.46 2.52 20.52
N ARG A 49 0.99 1.30 20.27
CA ARG A 49 0.33 0.96 19.00
C ARG A 49 -1.14 1.31 19.09
N MET A 50 -1.65 2.06 18.12
CA MET A 50 -3.08 2.32 18.03
C MET A 50 -3.80 1.16 17.35
N ASP A 51 -5.12 1.11 17.52
CA ASP A 51 -5.97 0.20 16.78
C ASP A 51 -6.20 0.76 15.37
N TYR A 52 -5.84 -0.04 14.37
CA TYR A 52 -6.20 0.20 12.98
C TYR A 52 -7.09 -0.93 12.50
N ASP A 53 -8.10 -0.57 11.70
CA ASP A 53 -8.90 -1.52 10.96
C ASP A 53 -8.42 -1.53 9.49
N ILE A 54 -7.90 -2.67 9.04
CA ILE A 54 -7.29 -2.84 7.72
C ILE A 54 -8.17 -3.81 6.92
N ASN A 55 -8.81 -3.29 5.88
CA ASN A 55 -9.78 -4.02 5.07
C ASN A 55 -9.34 -4.05 3.62
N VAL A 56 -9.09 -5.25 3.08
CA VAL A 56 -8.90 -5.44 1.64
C VAL A 56 -10.27 -5.27 0.96
N ILE A 57 -10.42 -4.21 0.17
CA ILE A 57 -11.66 -3.91 -0.56
C ILE A 57 -11.78 -4.85 -1.77
N LYS A 58 -10.66 -5.09 -2.46
CA LYS A 58 -10.57 -5.99 -3.61
C LYS A 58 -9.17 -6.59 -3.67
N GLU A 59 -9.08 -7.89 -3.84
CA GLU A 59 -7.83 -8.57 -4.15
C GLU A 59 -7.44 -8.33 -5.61
N GLY A 60 -6.16 -8.00 -5.83
CA GLY A 60 -5.57 -7.88 -7.14
C GLY A 60 -5.33 -9.25 -7.79
N TYR A 61 -5.11 -9.24 -9.10
CA TYR A 61 -4.83 -10.44 -9.87
C TYR A 61 -3.97 -10.11 -11.08
N SER A 62 -3.27 -11.11 -11.60
CA SER A 62 -2.55 -11.03 -12.87
C SER A 62 -2.55 -12.39 -13.55
N LEU A 63 -3.10 -12.46 -14.75
CA LEU A 63 -3.27 -13.68 -15.52
C LEU A 63 -2.65 -13.50 -16.91
N LEU A 64 -1.51 -14.16 -17.15
CA LEU A 64 -0.83 -14.14 -18.45
C LEU A 64 -1.53 -15.08 -19.43
N SER A 65 -1.72 -14.63 -20.67
CA SER A 65 -2.27 -15.47 -21.73
C SER A 65 -1.28 -16.57 -22.14
N LYS A 66 -1.80 -17.67 -22.70
CA LYS A 66 -0.98 -18.82 -23.12
C LYS A 66 0.09 -18.49 -24.15
N ASP A 67 -0.14 -17.47 -24.98
CA ASP A 67 0.83 -16.99 -25.97
C ASP A 67 1.81 -15.95 -25.40
N GLY A 68 1.68 -15.58 -24.12
CA GLY A 68 2.53 -14.60 -23.43
C GLY A 68 2.35 -13.16 -23.88
N ARG A 69 1.32 -12.85 -24.69
CA ARG A 69 1.17 -11.53 -25.32
C ARG A 69 0.24 -10.58 -24.59
N THR A 70 -0.66 -11.11 -23.76
CA THR A 70 -1.68 -10.32 -23.07
C THR A 70 -1.75 -10.72 -21.62
N MET A 71 -2.07 -9.76 -20.77
CA MET A 71 -2.21 -9.97 -19.33
C MET A 71 -3.52 -9.36 -18.88
N VAL A 72 -4.35 -10.14 -18.20
CA VAL A 72 -5.55 -9.65 -17.54
C VAL A 72 -5.17 -9.38 -16.09
N ALA A 73 -5.02 -8.11 -15.73
CA ALA A 73 -4.53 -7.70 -14.43
C ALA A 73 -5.37 -6.58 -13.81
N ASN A 74 -5.32 -6.50 -12.48
CA ASN A 74 -5.82 -5.37 -11.70
C ASN A 74 -5.12 -5.34 -10.33
N GLY A 75 -5.00 -4.14 -9.75
CA GLY A 75 -4.41 -3.96 -8.43
C GLY A 75 -5.29 -4.46 -7.28
N THR A 76 -4.68 -4.58 -6.11
CA THR A 76 -5.41 -4.69 -4.83
C THR A 76 -5.83 -3.29 -4.40
N SER A 77 -6.97 -3.12 -3.73
CA SER A 77 -7.28 -1.89 -3.01
C SER A 77 -7.55 -2.18 -1.53
N THR A 78 -6.95 -1.41 -0.64
CA THR A 78 -7.01 -1.62 0.81
C THR A 78 -7.41 -0.33 1.52
N LEU A 79 -8.38 -0.40 2.43
CA LEU A 79 -8.73 0.68 3.36
C LEU A 79 -8.00 0.47 4.69
N VAL A 80 -7.32 1.51 5.17
CA VAL A 80 -6.77 1.58 6.53
C VAL A 80 -7.53 2.67 7.28
N ARG A 81 -8.22 2.29 8.36
CA ARG A 81 -8.94 3.23 9.24
C ARG A 81 -8.16 3.40 10.53
N GLY A 82 -7.73 4.62 10.79
CA GLY A 82 -7.05 5.01 12.02
C GLY A 82 -7.91 5.90 12.92
N PRO A 83 -7.36 6.33 14.07
CA PRO A 83 -8.01 7.28 14.95
C PRO A 83 -8.10 8.67 14.29
N GLY A 84 -9.24 8.97 13.66
CA GLY A 84 -9.53 10.28 13.09
C GLY A 84 -9.04 10.52 11.66
N PHE A 85 -8.51 9.49 10.98
CA PHE A 85 -8.16 9.57 9.56
C PHE A 85 -8.33 8.22 8.85
N ASN A 86 -8.57 8.28 7.54
CA ASN A 86 -8.66 7.13 6.66
C ASN A 86 -7.64 7.23 5.52
N ILE A 87 -7.03 6.10 5.17
CA ILE A 87 -6.12 5.96 4.04
C ILE A 87 -6.69 4.90 3.11
N ILE A 88 -6.72 5.19 1.81
CA ILE A 88 -6.89 4.15 0.80
C ILE A 88 -5.55 3.89 0.12
N VAL A 89 -5.16 2.63 0.05
CA VAL A 89 -3.97 2.16 -0.66
C VAL A 89 -4.42 1.52 -1.96
N ASP A 90 -3.96 2.09 -3.07
CA ASP A 90 -4.35 1.81 -4.45
C ASP A 90 -5.85 1.98 -4.74
N THR A 91 -6.15 2.47 -5.95
CA THR A 91 -7.50 2.89 -6.36
C THR A 91 -8.05 2.06 -7.52
N LEU A 92 -7.46 0.90 -7.80
CA LEU A 92 -7.85 0.01 -8.89
C LEU A 92 -7.77 0.70 -10.27
N SER A 93 -8.27 0.03 -11.30
CA SER A 93 -8.40 0.57 -12.65
C SER A 93 -9.61 1.51 -12.80
N ALA A 94 -9.61 2.37 -13.83
CA ALA A 94 -10.74 3.26 -14.11
C ALA A 94 -12.07 2.53 -14.34
N TRP A 95 -12.03 1.24 -14.73
CA TRP A 95 -13.20 0.38 -14.90
C TRP A 95 -13.90 0.04 -13.58
N ASP A 96 -13.21 0.23 -12.44
CA ASP A 96 -13.70 -0.10 -11.11
C ASP A 96 -14.38 1.07 -10.36
N ARG A 97 -14.58 2.22 -11.02
CA ARG A 97 -15.17 3.43 -10.41
C ARG A 97 -16.43 3.13 -9.58
N ASP A 98 -17.39 2.44 -10.20
CA ASP A 98 -18.68 2.11 -9.57
C ASP A 98 -18.49 1.13 -8.41
N PHE A 99 -17.57 0.17 -8.56
CA PHE A 99 -17.27 -0.82 -7.53
C PHE A 99 -16.64 -0.16 -6.30
N LEU A 100 -15.63 0.71 -6.51
CA LEU A 100 -14.86 1.31 -5.43
C LEU A 100 -15.68 2.31 -4.61
N GLY A 101 -16.37 3.24 -5.29
CA GLY A 101 -17.12 4.31 -4.64
C GLY A 101 -18.58 3.97 -4.35
N ALA A 102 -19.38 3.79 -5.41
CA ALA A 102 -20.83 3.95 -5.34
C ALA A 102 -21.62 2.68 -4.99
N ARG A 103 -21.08 1.48 -5.24
CA ARG A 103 -21.87 0.24 -5.12
C ARG A 103 -21.41 -0.70 -4.01
N THR A 104 -20.12 -0.77 -3.73
CA THR A 104 -19.62 -1.89 -2.92
C THR A 104 -18.43 -1.62 -2.02
N GLY A 105 -17.40 -0.89 -2.45
CA GLY A 105 -16.14 -0.85 -1.73
C GLY A 105 -16.23 -0.10 -0.41
N LEU A 106 -16.09 1.22 -0.47
CA LEU A 106 -16.05 2.07 0.73
C LEU A 106 -17.42 2.18 1.41
N THR A 107 -18.50 2.25 0.63
CA THR A 107 -19.87 2.38 1.17
C THR A 107 -20.25 1.21 2.08
N LYS A 108 -19.85 -0.03 1.79
CA LYS A 108 -20.11 -1.19 2.67
C LYS A 108 -19.33 -1.13 3.99
N LEU A 109 -18.21 -0.43 3.98
CA LEU A 109 -17.39 -0.17 5.18
C LEU A 109 -17.86 1.11 5.91
N GLY A 110 -18.92 1.76 5.43
CA GLY A 110 -19.47 2.98 6.03
C GLY A 110 -18.52 4.18 5.92
N VAL A 111 -17.78 4.27 4.82
CA VAL A 111 -16.87 5.38 4.52
C VAL A 111 -17.22 5.96 3.15
N SER A 112 -17.32 7.27 3.05
CA SER A 112 -17.45 7.99 1.79
C SER A 112 -16.08 8.37 1.23
N CYS A 113 -15.98 8.61 -0.07
CA CYS A 113 -14.71 9.02 -0.69
C CYS A 113 -14.17 10.34 -0.12
N ASP A 114 -15.05 11.24 0.32
CA ASP A 114 -14.69 12.54 0.92
C ASP A 114 -14.12 12.43 2.34
N GLU A 115 -14.29 11.28 3.00
CA GLU A 115 -13.72 10.97 4.32
C GLU A 115 -12.33 10.34 4.22
N ILE A 116 -11.82 10.10 3.01
CA ILE A 116 -10.44 9.65 2.79
C ILE A 116 -9.50 10.86 2.91
N ASN A 117 -8.54 10.78 3.81
CA ASN A 117 -7.55 11.83 4.05
C ASN A 117 -6.31 11.66 3.17
N TYR A 118 -5.93 10.40 2.91
CA TYR A 118 -4.76 10.06 2.11
C TYR A 118 -5.11 8.98 1.11
N VAL A 119 -4.66 9.17 -0.13
CA VAL A 119 -4.65 8.15 -1.16
C VAL A 119 -3.19 7.81 -1.43
N VAL A 120 -2.81 6.57 -1.19
CA VAL A 120 -1.46 6.08 -1.50
C VAL A 120 -1.55 5.12 -2.66
N CYS A 121 -1.10 5.51 -3.84
CA CYS A 121 -0.88 4.58 -4.94
C CYS A 121 0.56 4.09 -4.87
N THR A 122 0.73 2.78 -4.73
CA THR A 122 2.03 2.11 -4.60
C THR A 122 2.95 2.48 -5.76
N HIS A 123 2.40 2.60 -6.97
CA HIS A 123 3.09 3.08 -8.16
C HIS A 123 2.11 3.63 -9.22
N GLY A 124 2.64 4.07 -10.36
CA GLY A 124 1.90 4.83 -11.38
C GLY A 124 1.20 4.04 -12.48
N HIS A 125 1.01 2.72 -12.36
CA HIS A 125 0.29 1.97 -13.39
C HIS A 125 -1.23 2.18 -13.32
N SER A 126 -1.88 2.08 -14.48
CA SER A 126 -3.28 2.43 -14.69
C SER A 126 -4.28 1.64 -13.84
N ASP A 127 -3.90 0.45 -13.40
CA ASP A 127 -4.68 -0.43 -12.53
C ASP A 127 -4.49 -0.16 -11.04
N HIS A 128 -3.69 0.84 -10.67
CA HIS A 128 -3.51 1.32 -9.30
C HIS A 128 -4.01 2.78 -9.14
N ILE A 129 -3.93 3.60 -10.18
CA ILE A 129 -4.26 5.04 -10.14
C ILE A 129 -5.61 5.40 -10.78
N GLY A 130 -6.41 4.40 -11.19
CA GLY A 130 -7.53 4.59 -12.09
C GLY A 130 -8.69 5.42 -11.53
N ASN A 131 -8.81 5.56 -10.20
CA ASN A 131 -9.92 6.26 -9.56
C ASN A 131 -9.48 7.38 -8.61
N LEU A 132 -8.30 7.96 -8.80
CA LEU A 132 -7.83 9.13 -8.04
C LEU A 132 -8.87 10.27 -8.00
N ASN A 133 -9.64 10.44 -9.09
CA ASN A 133 -10.64 11.49 -9.21
C ASN A 133 -11.84 11.36 -8.24
N LEU A 134 -12.00 10.22 -7.56
CA LEU A 134 -13.00 10.04 -6.51
C LEU A 134 -12.60 10.71 -5.20
N PHE A 135 -11.32 11.00 -4.98
CA PHE A 135 -10.74 11.37 -3.69
C PHE A 135 -10.14 12.77 -3.71
N GLN A 136 -10.90 13.77 -4.15
CA GLN A 136 -10.37 15.12 -4.41
C GLN A 136 -9.97 15.89 -3.14
N ARG A 137 -10.48 15.47 -1.98
CA ARG A 137 -10.14 16.07 -0.67
C ARG A 137 -8.88 15.48 -0.04
N ALA A 138 -8.40 14.36 -0.55
CA ALA A 138 -7.27 13.64 0.00
C ALA A 138 -5.94 14.22 -0.49
N THR A 139 -4.89 14.05 0.32
CA THR A 139 -3.52 14.13 -0.17
C THR A 139 -3.20 12.88 -0.98
N HIS A 140 -2.71 13.05 -2.20
CA HIS A 140 -2.33 11.96 -3.09
C HIS A 140 -0.83 11.72 -2.99
N ILE A 141 -0.45 10.50 -2.59
CA ILE A 141 0.90 9.98 -2.68
C ILE A 141 0.91 8.93 -3.80
N ILE A 142 1.60 9.21 -4.90
CA ILE A 142 1.69 8.31 -6.06
C ILE A 142 3.15 7.95 -6.26
N GLY A 143 3.51 6.73 -5.90
CA GLY A 143 4.92 6.37 -5.73
C GLY A 143 5.61 7.34 -4.78
N THR A 144 6.69 7.97 -5.24
CA THR A 144 7.45 8.96 -4.47
C THR A 144 6.97 10.41 -4.63
N THR A 145 5.84 10.65 -5.29
CA THR A 145 5.28 12.01 -5.49
C THR A 145 4.15 12.28 -4.50
N VAL A 146 4.18 13.44 -3.82
CA VAL A 146 3.14 13.85 -2.86
C VAL A 146 2.50 15.16 -3.29
N SER A 147 1.17 15.20 -3.35
CA SER A 147 0.43 16.40 -3.76
C SER A 147 -0.94 16.53 -3.10
N SER A 148 -1.42 17.76 -2.98
CA SER A 148 -2.79 18.10 -2.58
C SER A 148 -3.32 19.14 -3.56
N GLY A 149 -4.20 18.73 -4.46
CA GLY A 149 -4.60 19.57 -5.59
C GLY A 149 -3.43 19.82 -6.54
N ASP A 150 -3.14 21.09 -6.83
CA ASP A 150 -2.02 21.54 -7.67
C ASP A 150 -0.73 21.86 -6.88
N VAL A 151 -0.73 21.60 -5.56
CA VAL A 151 0.42 21.83 -4.69
C VAL A 151 1.21 20.53 -4.50
N TYR A 152 2.46 20.52 -4.96
CA TYR A 152 3.39 19.39 -4.81
C TYR A 152 4.38 19.64 -3.67
N GLN A 153 4.56 18.63 -2.83
CA GLN A 153 5.61 18.64 -1.80
C GLN A 153 6.92 18.13 -2.43
N LEU A 154 8.00 18.88 -2.25
CA LEU A 154 9.33 18.53 -2.77
C LEU A 154 10.13 17.76 -1.70
N CYS A 155 11.11 16.98 -2.15
CA CYS A 155 12.08 16.30 -1.28
C CYS A 155 11.47 15.30 -0.27
N THR A 156 10.24 14.81 -0.50
CA THR A 156 9.47 14.01 0.49
C THR A 156 10.03 12.62 0.78
N PHE A 157 10.86 12.07 -0.12
CA PHE A 157 11.51 10.76 0.01
C PHE A 157 13.03 10.84 -0.24
N GLU A 158 13.61 12.04 -0.16
CA GLU A 158 15.06 12.20 -0.28
C GLU A 158 15.78 11.51 0.88
N ASN A 159 17.02 11.09 0.63
CA ASN A 159 17.86 10.40 1.60
C ASN A 159 17.27 9.07 2.12
N ASN A 160 16.33 8.48 1.39
CA ASN A 160 15.67 7.21 1.74
C ASN A 160 14.89 7.27 3.07
N GLU A 161 14.44 8.46 3.45
CA GLU A 161 13.63 8.65 4.67
C GLU A 161 12.15 8.29 4.40
N PRO A 162 11.46 7.64 5.36
CA PRO A 162 10.04 7.37 5.25
C PRO A 162 9.19 8.64 5.28
N TYR A 163 8.15 8.70 4.44
CA TYR A 163 7.10 9.71 4.58
C TYR A 163 6.14 9.31 5.70
N ARG A 164 6.06 10.10 6.77
CA ARG A 164 5.25 9.76 7.96
C ARG A 164 3.87 10.42 7.87
N ILE A 165 2.83 9.60 7.81
CA ILE A 165 1.43 10.06 7.92
C ILE A 165 1.05 10.27 9.40
N ALA A 166 1.48 9.34 10.25
CA ALA A 166 1.22 9.37 11.69
C ALA A 166 2.38 8.68 12.44
N THR A 167 2.32 8.67 13.77
CA THR A 167 3.31 8.03 14.66
C THR A 167 3.41 6.50 14.51
N ASP A 168 2.47 5.89 13.80
CA ASP A 168 2.34 4.45 13.58
C ASP A 168 2.00 4.10 12.12
N VAL A 169 1.93 5.11 11.23
CA VAL A 169 1.76 4.94 9.78
C VAL A 169 2.83 5.68 9.00
N GLN A 170 3.59 4.95 8.20
CA GLN A 170 4.62 5.51 7.32
C GLN A 170 4.58 4.87 5.93
N ILE A 171 5.07 5.61 4.94
CA ILE A 171 5.28 5.16 3.58
C ILE A 171 6.78 5.06 3.36
N ILE A 172 7.26 3.91 2.88
CA ILE A 172 8.67 3.67 2.61
C ILE A 172 8.90 3.48 1.10
N PRO A 173 9.99 4.02 0.53
CA PRO A 173 10.43 3.64 -0.81
C PRO A 173 10.75 2.14 -0.86
N THR A 174 10.18 1.44 -1.83
CA THR A 174 10.43 0.02 -2.09
C THR A 174 10.63 -0.21 -3.59
N PRO A 175 11.61 0.46 -4.22
CA PRO A 175 11.81 0.40 -5.66
C PRO A 175 12.05 -1.04 -6.13
N GLY A 176 11.46 -1.41 -7.26
CA GLY A 176 11.60 -2.76 -7.81
C GLY A 176 10.84 -2.95 -9.11
N HIS A 177 9.51 -3.04 -9.04
CA HIS A 177 8.64 -3.17 -10.22
C HIS A 177 8.54 -1.86 -10.99
N THR A 178 8.51 -0.72 -10.29
CA THR A 178 8.91 0.59 -10.82
C THR A 178 9.99 1.23 -9.94
N LEU A 179 10.69 2.23 -10.49
CA LEU A 179 11.70 2.99 -9.74
C LEU A 179 11.09 3.84 -8.60
N THR A 180 9.78 4.06 -8.64
CA THR A 180 9.07 4.94 -7.71
C THR A 180 8.16 4.16 -6.77
N ASP A 181 8.26 2.83 -6.73
CA ASP A 181 7.41 2.00 -5.88
C ASP A 181 7.53 2.38 -4.41
N VAL A 182 6.40 2.38 -3.72
CA VAL A 182 6.32 2.59 -2.27
C VAL A 182 5.45 1.53 -1.60
N SER A 183 5.69 1.31 -0.32
CA SER A 183 4.88 0.44 0.53
C SER A 183 4.38 1.18 1.77
N VAL A 184 3.17 0.87 2.21
CA VAL A 184 2.57 1.45 3.42
C VAL A 184 2.82 0.51 4.60
N VAL A 185 3.41 1.02 5.67
CA VAL A 185 3.68 0.27 6.91
C VAL A 185 2.82 0.84 8.02
N VAL A 186 1.98 -0.02 8.60
CA VAL A 186 1.03 0.31 9.67
C VAL A 186 1.36 -0.52 10.91
N LYS A 187 1.61 0.14 12.03
CA LYS A 187 1.73 -0.50 13.34
C LYS A 187 0.38 -0.54 14.02
N THR A 188 -0.10 -1.74 14.27
CA THR A 188 -1.41 -2.00 14.87
C THR A 188 -1.23 -2.72 16.21
N ALA A 189 -2.13 -2.47 17.16
CA ALA A 189 -2.14 -3.22 18.41
C ALA A 189 -2.55 -4.70 18.21
N LYS A 190 -3.46 -4.97 17.27
CA LYS A 190 -4.05 -6.31 17.03
C LYS A 190 -3.19 -7.23 16.15
N LEU A 191 -2.64 -6.71 15.06
CA LEU A 191 -1.92 -7.49 14.04
C LEU A 191 -0.40 -7.32 14.12
N GLY A 192 0.09 -6.46 15.02
CA GLY A 192 1.50 -6.05 15.02
C GLY A 192 1.78 -5.12 13.84
N THR A 193 2.89 -5.33 13.14
CA THR A 193 3.25 -4.53 11.97
C THR A 193 2.68 -5.16 10.70
N VAL A 194 1.86 -4.41 9.97
CA VAL A 194 1.31 -4.79 8.67
C VAL A 194 2.00 -3.95 7.60
N ALA A 195 2.48 -4.61 6.55
CA ALA A 195 2.92 -3.92 5.35
C ALA A 195 1.92 -4.18 4.22
N ILE A 196 1.49 -3.11 3.57
CA ILE A 196 0.67 -3.13 2.37
C ILE A 196 1.63 -2.80 1.23
N THR A 197 1.95 -3.84 0.47
CA THR A 197 2.98 -3.82 -0.57
C THR A 197 2.33 -4.19 -1.90
N ASP A 198 2.76 -3.57 -2.99
CA ASP A 198 2.46 -4.13 -4.31
C ASP A 198 3.42 -5.30 -4.57
N VAL A 199 2.91 -6.52 -4.38
CA VAL A 199 3.67 -7.74 -4.67
C VAL A 199 2.95 -8.45 -5.80
N LYS A 200 3.60 -8.51 -6.96
CA LYS A 200 3.24 -9.46 -8.01
C LYS A 200 3.38 -10.87 -7.46
N LYS A 201 2.26 -11.53 -7.17
CA LYS A 201 2.22 -12.98 -7.09
C LYS A 201 1.92 -13.51 -8.49
N GLU A 202 2.96 -13.83 -9.23
CA GLU A 202 2.82 -14.52 -10.51
C GLU A 202 2.20 -15.89 -10.23
N THR A 203 0.95 -16.07 -10.64
CA THR A 203 0.25 -17.33 -10.46
C THR A 203 0.12 -17.95 -11.84
N GLU A 204 1.00 -18.90 -12.16
CA GLU A 204 0.84 -19.72 -13.36
C GLU A 204 -0.43 -20.56 -13.19
N TYR A 205 -1.39 -20.37 -14.09
CA TYR A 205 -2.56 -21.24 -14.22
C TYR A 205 -2.31 -22.21 -15.38
N ASN A 206 -2.22 -23.51 -15.07
CA ASN A 206 -2.21 -24.61 -16.04
C ASN A 206 -3.62 -24.91 -16.57
#